data_AF-A0A067DS76-F1
#
_entry.id   AF-A0A067DS76-F1
#
_cell.length_a   1.000
_cell.length_b   1.000
_cell.length_c   1.000
_cell.angle_alpha   90.00
_cell.angle_beta   90.00
_cell.angle_gamma   90.00
#
_symmetry.space_group_name_H-M   'P 1'
#
loop_
_entity.id
_entity.type
_entity.pdbx_description
1 polymer ?
#
loop_
_entity_poly.entity_id
_entity_poly.type
_entity_poly.pdbx_seq_one_letter_code
_entity_poly.pdbx_strand_id
1 'polypeptide(L)'
;SIASKTLEDKKAVVDHGAVPIFVKLLASPSDDIRMQSVWALGNIAAESPRFRDLVLGEAALIPLLTQLNNHENLSMKRIATWTLSNLCGGKPRPIFDQVRPCLPTLAQLVHSNDEHVMSNACWGLSLLCDGGKNDEIQAVIEAGVCPRLVKLLGHPSQSVLTQALHTVGNIARGDYSQTLYIINCGALPYLLGLLIDNHKTSIKNYACWIISNITAGNREQIQAVIDAGLIGPLVNLLQNAVFYIKKEAAWAISNATFGGTHEQIKYLEREGCIKPLCDLLLCPDPQIVTVCLKALENILKVGEAEKNTDTDIGDVNQYAQLVEEAKGLEKIENLQRHDNYEIHEKSAKILETYWCGRVVGPQPGLLYAGNEENEEEDALGVM
;
A
#
# COMPACT_ATOMS: atom_id res chain seq x y z
N SER A 1 -38.46 -0.90 -7.38
CA SER A 1 -37.18 -1.50 -7.86
C SER A 1 -36.59 -2.33 -6.71
N ILE A 2 -36.09 -3.56 -6.90
CA ILE A 2 -35.48 -4.34 -5.78
C ILE A 2 -34.30 -3.57 -5.13
N ALA A 3 -33.64 -2.69 -5.88
CA ALA A 3 -32.59 -1.80 -5.38
C ALA A 3 -33.09 -0.68 -4.45
N SER A 4 -34.40 -0.38 -4.42
CA SER A 4 -34.99 0.66 -3.55
C SER A 4 -35.64 0.09 -2.29
N LYS A 5 -35.39 -1.18 -1.97
CA LYS A 5 -36.06 -1.92 -0.90
C LYS A 5 -35.15 -2.12 0.31
N THR A 6 -35.74 -2.20 1.50
CA THR A 6 -35.02 -2.34 2.78
C THR A 6 -34.26 -3.69 2.86
N LEU A 7 -33.32 -3.82 3.79
CA LEU A 7 -32.63 -5.10 4.04
C LEU A 7 -33.63 -6.24 4.34
N GLU A 8 -34.75 -5.93 4.99
CA GLU A 8 -35.83 -6.87 5.31
C GLU A 8 -36.56 -7.35 4.05
N ASP A 9 -36.83 -6.46 3.11
CA ASP A 9 -37.43 -6.82 1.83
C ASP A 9 -36.52 -7.71 0.99
N LYS A 10 -35.20 -7.46 1.00
CA LYS A 10 -34.22 -8.29 0.28
C LYS A 10 -34.10 -9.68 0.92
N LYS A 11 -34.13 -9.77 2.26
CA LYS A 11 -34.23 -11.02 3.00
C LYS A 11 -35.50 -11.78 2.62
N ALA A 12 -36.66 -11.11 2.62
CA ALA A 12 -37.92 -11.73 2.22
C ALA A 12 -37.86 -12.30 0.79
N VAL A 13 -37.28 -11.58 -0.18
CA VAL A 13 -37.10 -12.10 -1.56
C VAL A 13 -36.27 -13.39 -1.58
N VAL A 14 -35.20 -13.45 -0.79
CA VAL A 14 -34.35 -14.65 -0.66
C VAL A 14 -35.11 -15.79 0.02
N ASP A 15 -35.80 -15.50 1.13
CA ASP A 15 -36.52 -16.49 1.93
C ASP A 15 -37.69 -17.13 1.16
N HIS A 16 -38.24 -16.44 0.16
CA HIS A 16 -39.26 -16.97 -0.76
C HIS A 16 -38.67 -17.77 -1.94
N GLY A 17 -37.37 -18.08 -1.94
CA GLY A 17 -36.73 -18.95 -2.95
C GLY A 17 -36.51 -18.27 -4.31
N ALA A 18 -36.37 -16.95 -4.36
CA ALA A 18 -36.27 -16.24 -5.64
C ALA A 18 -34.92 -16.43 -6.38
N VAL A 19 -33.83 -16.75 -5.66
CA VAL A 19 -32.48 -16.89 -6.26
C VAL A 19 -32.45 -17.97 -7.36
N PRO A 20 -32.83 -19.24 -7.12
CA PRO A 20 -32.84 -20.27 -8.17
C PRO A 20 -33.77 -19.92 -9.34
N ILE A 21 -34.86 -19.17 -9.09
CA ILE A 21 -35.75 -18.68 -10.16
C ILE A 21 -34.98 -17.68 -11.05
N PHE A 22 -34.31 -16.68 -10.46
CA PHE A 22 -33.51 -15.73 -11.23
C PHE A 22 -32.38 -16.41 -12.00
N VAL A 23 -31.71 -17.42 -11.42
CA VAL A 23 -30.68 -18.21 -12.12
C VAL A 23 -31.28 -18.91 -13.34
N LYS A 24 -32.44 -19.55 -13.21
CA LYS A 24 -33.14 -20.19 -14.33
C LYS A 24 -33.55 -19.17 -15.41
N LEU A 25 -33.97 -17.97 -15.01
CA LEU A 25 -34.37 -16.90 -15.93
C LEU A 25 -33.20 -16.29 -16.71
N LEU A 26 -31.93 -16.57 -16.36
CA LEU A 26 -30.78 -16.24 -17.21
C LEU A 26 -30.78 -16.98 -18.55
N ALA A 27 -31.55 -18.07 -18.69
CA ALA A 27 -31.76 -18.77 -19.96
C ALA A 27 -33.06 -18.36 -20.68
N SER A 28 -33.74 -17.31 -20.21
CA SER A 28 -34.99 -16.82 -20.82
C SER A 28 -34.77 -16.39 -22.29
N PRO A 29 -35.74 -16.65 -23.20
CA PRO A 29 -35.66 -16.12 -24.56
C PRO A 29 -35.80 -14.60 -24.62
N SER A 30 -36.32 -13.95 -23.56
CA SER A 30 -36.46 -12.50 -23.48
C SER A 30 -35.22 -11.84 -22.89
N ASP A 31 -34.60 -10.95 -23.66
CA ASP A 31 -33.43 -10.15 -23.27
C ASP A 31 -33.69 -9.32 -22.01
N ASP A 32 -34.87 -8.71 -21.91
CA ASP A 32 -35.28 -7.92 -20.75
C ASP A 32 -35.36 -8.78 -19.48
N ILE A 33 -35.94 -9.98 -19.59
CA ILE A 33 -36.03 -10.92 -18.46
C ILE A 33 -34.62 -11.35 -18.03
N ARG A 34 -33.74 -11.68 -18.98
CA ARG A 34 -32.34 -12.02 -18.64
C ARG A 34 -31.65 -10.86 -17.95
N MET A 35 -31.79 -9.64 -18.48
CA MET A 35 -31.14 -8.44 -17.94
C MET A 35 -31.63 -8.11 -16.52
N GLN A 36 -32.95 -8.17 -16.28
CA GLN A 36 -33.52 -7.98 -14.95
C GLN A 36 -33.08 -9.07 -13.97
N SER A 37 -32.91 -10.31 -14.45
CA SER A 37 -32.44 -11.42 -13.62
C SER A 37 -30.97 -11.24 -13.22
N VAL A 38 -30.10 -10.86 -14.16
CA VAL A 38 -28.71 -10.49 -13.86
C VAL A 38 -28.66 -9.37 -12.82
N TRP A 39 -29.43 -8.31 -13.06
CA TRP A 39 -29.47 -7.16 -12.16
C TRP A 39 -29.99 -7.52 -10.75
N ALA A 40 -31.02 -8.37 -10.65
CA ALA A 40 -31.54 -8.84 -9.37
C ALA A 40 -30.50 -9.66 -8.60
N LEU A 41 -29.83 -10.61 -9.26
CA LEU A 41 -28.75 -11.41 -8.67
C LEU A 41 -27.59 -10.52 -8.19
N GLY A 42 -27.20 -9.50 -8.97
CA GLY A 42 -26.16 -8.56 -8.58
C GLY A 42 -26.50 -7.74 -7.34
N ASN A 43 -27.77 -7.32 -7.18
CA ASN A 43 -28.22 -6.64 -5.96
C ASN A 43 -28.24 -7.56 -4.74
N ILE A 44 -28.64 -8.81 -4.90
CA ILE A 44 -28.63 -9.80 -3.83
C ILE A 44 -27.19 -10.08 -3.39
N ALA A 45 -26.27 -10.31 -4.33
CA ALA A 45 -24.86 -10.55 -4.05
C ALA A 45 -24.16 -9.35 -3.39
N ALA A 46 -24.50 -8.12 -3.78
CA ALA A 46 -23.92 -6.90 -3.20
C ALA A 46 -24.30 -6.66 -1.73
N GLU A 47 -25.39 -7.25 -1.25
CA GLU A 47 -25.95 -6.94 0.07
C GLU A 47 -25.12 -7.53 1.21
N SER A 48 -24.67 -8.79 1.08
CA SER A 48 -23.83 -9.41 2.11
C SER A 48 -23.06 -10.61 1.55
N PRO A 49 -21.90 -10.95 2.17
CA PRO A 49 -21.16 -12.17 1.86
C PRO A 49 -22.04 -13.44 1.88
N ARG A 50 -22.98 -13.53 2.85
CA ARG A 50 -23.92 -14.64 2.96
C ARG A 50 -24.82 -14.78 1.72
N PHE A 51 -25.33 -13.67 1.20
CA PHE A 51 -26.20 -13.68 0.03
C PHE A 51 -25.44 -13.86 -1.28
N ARG A 52 -24.22 -13.33 -1.37
CA ARG A 52 -23.28 -13.69 -2.44
C ARG A 52 -23.05 -15.21 -2.48
N ASP A 53 -22.74 -15.83 -1.34
CA ASP A 53 -22.47 -17.27 -1.27
C ASP A 53 -23.70 -18.11 -1.61
N LEU A 54 -24.91 -17.63 -1.27
CA LEU A 54 -26.15 -18.24 -1.72
C LEU A 54 -26.28 -18.19 -3.25
N VAL A 55 -26.04 -17.03 -3.87
CA VAL A 55 -26.08 -16.89 -5.34
C VAL A 55 -25.06 -17.80 -6.02
N LEU A 56 -23.84 -17.90 -5.47
CA LEU A 56 -22.82 -18.83 -5.96
C LEU A 56 -23.23 -20.30 -5.76
N GLY A 57 -23.83 -20.63 -4.61
CA GLY A 57 -24.33 -21.97 -4.29
C GLY A 57 -25.44 -22.45 -5.22
N GLU A 58 -26.25 -21.53 -5.74
CA GLU A 58 -27.27 -21.79 -6.77
C GLU A 58 -26.70 -21.86 -8.20
N ALA A 59 -25.38 -22.02 -8.34
CA ALA A 59 -24.66 -22.16 -9.60
C ALA A 59 -24.89 -21.01 -10.60
N ALA A 60 -25.12 -19.79 -10.10
CA ALA A 60 -25.42 -18.62 -10.92
C ALA A 60 -24.27 -18.17 -11.83
N LEU A 61 -23.02 -18.52 -11.49
CA LEU A 61 -21.83 -18.00 -12.16
C LEU A 61 -21.79 -18.38 -13.65
N ILE A 62 -21.92 -19.68 -13.97
CA ILE A 62 -21.78 -20.12 -15.37
C ILE A 62 -22.87 -19.51 -16.27
N PRO A 63 -24.17 -19.53 -15.91
CA PRO A 63 -25.21 -18.86 -16.70
C PRO A 63 -25.00 -17.34 -16.84
N LEU A 64 -24.40 -16.68 -15.83
CA LEU A 64 -24.04 -15.28 -15.88
C LEU A 64 -22.90 -15.02 -16.89
N LEU A 65 -21.84 -15.84 -16.89
CA LEU A 65 -20.73 -15.72 -17.84
C LEU A 65 -21.22 -15.88 -19.29
N THR A 66 -22.20 -16.74 -19.53
CA THR A 66 -22.83 -16.89 -20.86
C THR A 66 -23.49 -15.59 -21.36
N GLN A 67 -23.97 -14.74 -20.45
CA GLN A 67 -24.52 -13.42 -20.82
C GLN A 67 -23.44 -12.42 -21.25
N LEU A 68 -22.18 -12.63 -20.86
CA LEU A 68 -21.07 -11.75 -21.24
C LEU A 68 -20.47 -12.14 -22.60
N ASN A 69 -20.56 -13.42 -22.97
CA ASN A 69 -20.00 -13.94 -24.22
C ASN A 69 -20.94 -13.78 -25.43
N ASN A 70 -22.26 -13.81 -25.22
CA ASN A 70 -23.23 -13.96 -26.31
C ASN A 70 -23.88 -12.66 -26.80
N HIS A 71 -23.68 -11.52 -26.11
CA HIS A 71 -24.47 -10.32 -26.36
C HIS A 71 -23.59 -9.14 -26.79
N GLU A 72 -23.92 -8.50 -27.91
CA GLU A 72 -23.35 -7.19 -28.30
C GLU A 72 -23.94 -6.03 -27.47
N ASN A 73 -25.03 -6.27 -26.74
CA ASN A 73 -25.74 -5.26 -25.97
C ASN A 73 -24.88 -4.73 -24.80
N LEU A 74 -24.48 -3.47 -24.91
CA LEU A 74 -23.65 -2.78 -23.92
C LEU A 74 -24.31 -2.70 -22.53
N SER A 75 -25.64 -2.50 -22.47
CA SER A 75 -26.37 -2.44 -21.19
C SER A 75 -26.28 -3.77 -20.44
N MET A 76 -26.45 -4.89 -21.14
CA MET A 76 -26.26 -6.22 -20.57
C MET A 76 -24.81 -6.40 -20.09
N LYS A 77 -23.81 -6.03 -20.89
CA LYS A 77 -22.39 -6.12 -20.49
C LYS A 77 -22.09 -5.33 -19.22
N ARG A 78 -22.58 -4.09 -19.12
CA ARG A 78 -22.39 -3.25 -17.93
C ARG A 78 -22.97 -3.89 -16.67
N ILE A 79 -24.22 -4.35 -16.74
CA ILE A 79 -24.92 -4.95 -15.59
C ILE A 79 -24.33 -6.31 -15.23
N ALA A 80 -23.99 -7.14 -16.21
CA ALA A 80 -23.40 -8.45 -15.98
C ALA A 80 -21.97 -8.34 -15.43
N THR A 81 -21.15 -7.40 -15.90
CA THR A 81 -19.80 -7.17 -15.35
C THR A 81 -19.87 -6.63 -13.92
N TRP A 82 -20.81 -5.72 -13.63
CA TRP A 82 -21.06 -5.25 -12.27
C TRP A 82 -21.47 -6.40 -11.34
N THR A 83 -22.43 -7.21 -11.78
CA THR A 83 -22.91 -8.40 -11.05
C THR A 83 -21.77 -9.39 -10.79
N LEU A 84 -20.93 -9.64 -11.79
CA LEU A 84 -19.77 -10.51 -11.69
C LEU A 84 -18.77 -10.00 -10.64
N SER A 85 -18.53 -8.68 -10.60
CA SER A 85 -17.65 -8.08 -9.59
C SER A 85 -18.19 -8.25 -8.16
N ASN A 86 -19.52 -8.14 -7.95
CA ASN A 86 -20.14 -8.37 -6.65
C ASN A 86 -19.99 -9.83 -6.19
N LEU A 87 -20.01 -10.79 -7.13
CA LEU A 87 -19.77 -12.20 -6.82
C LEU A 87 -18.33 -12.50 -6.41
N CYS A 88 -17.37 -11.67 -6.84
CA CYS A 88 -15.95 -11.82 -6.50
C CYS A 88 -15.57 -11.18 -5.15
N GLY A 89 -16.41 -10.28 -4.62
CA GLY A 89 -16.06 -9.41 -3.49
C GLY A 89 -16.65 -9.80 -2.14
N GLY A 90 -16.37 -9.00 -1.11
CA GLY A 90 -16.89 -9.14 0.26
C GLY A 90 -15.96 -9.89 1.21
N LYS A 91 -16.13 -9.65 2.53
CA LYS A 91 -15.39 -10.32 3.60
C LYS A 91 -16.37 -11.03 4.56
N PRO A 92 -16.27 -12.35 4.78
CA PRO A 92 -15.24 -13.27 4.27
C PRO A 92 -15.30 -13.44 2.75
N ARG A 93 -14.16 -13.75 2.14
CA ARG A 93 -14.00 -13.90 0.68
C ARG A 93 -14.78 -15.13 0.17
N PRO A 94 -15.28 -15.13 -1.07
CA PRO A 94 -15.88 -16.32 -1.67
C PRO A 94 -14.83 -17.42 -1.81
N ILE A 95 -15.29 -18.67 -1.93
CA ILE A 95 -14.41 -19.80 -2.23
C ILE A 95 -13.79 -19.57 -3.61
N PHE A 96 -12.47 -19.47 -3.68
CA PHE A 96 -11.78 -19.08 -4.91
C PHE A 96 -12.13 -19.99 -6.09
N ASP A 97 -12.19 -21.31 -5.90
CA ASP A 97 -12.55 -22.25 -6.98
C ASP A 97 -13.96 -22.05 -7.53
N GLN A 98 -14.90 -21.51 -6.73
CA GLN A 98 -16.23 -21.18 -7.23
C GLN A 98 -16.22 -19.97 -8.15
N VAL A 99 -15.33 -18.99 -7.92
CA VAL A 99 -15.26 -17.74 -8.70
C VAL A 99 -14.17 -17.78 -9.78
N ARG A 100 -13.16 -18.64 -9.67
CA ARG A 100 -12.05 -18.82 -10.62
C ARG A 100 -12.49 -18.92 -12.09
N PRO A 101 -13.62 -19.57 -12.45
CA PRO A 101 -14.11 -19.60 -13.84
C PRO A 101 -14.39 -18.23 -14.46
N CYS A 102 -14.49 -17.15 -13.68
CA CYS A 102 -14.71 -15.80 -14.21
C CYS A 102 -13.45 -15.16 -14.82
N LEU A 103 -12.25 -15.66 -14.49
CA LEU A 103 -10.98 -15.05 -14.88
C LEU A 103 -10.84 -14.83 -16.39
N PRO A 104 -11.12 -15.80 -17.28
CA PRO A 104 -11.01 -15.59 -18.72
C PRO A 104 -11.95 -14.50 -19.24
N THR A 105 -13.17 -14.42 -18.69
CA THR A 105 -14.15 -13.40 -19.05
C THR A 105 -13.71 -12.02 -18.56
N LEU A 106 -13.23 -11.90 -17.32
CA LEU A 106 -12.67 -10.63 -16.81
C LEU A 106 -11.46 -10.18 -17.63
N ALA A 107 -10.59 -11.12 -18.02
CA ALA A 107 -9.44 -10.86 -18.88
C ALA A 107 -9.85 -10.31 -20.25
N GLN A 108 -10.95 -10.78 -20.83
CA GLN A 108 -11.50 -10.19 -22.06
C GLN A 108 -12.09 -8.80 -21.80
N LEU A 109 -12.83 -8.61 -20.71
CA LEU A 109 -13.58 -7.38 -20.43
C LEU A 109 -12.69 -6.16 -20.14
N VAL A 110 -11.45 -6.36 -19.65
CA VAL A 110 -10.48 -5.25 -19.51
C VAL A 110 -10.03 -4.65 -20.85
N HIS A 111 -10.32 -5.31 -21.98
CA HIS A 111 -10.13 -4.79 -23.33
C HIS A 111 -11.37 -4.09 -23.92
N SER A 112 -12.44 -3.95 -23.16
CA SER A 112 -13.64 -3.22 -23.59
C SER A 112 -13.32 -1.76 -23.94
N ASN A 113 -14.09 -1.17 -24.86
CA ASN A 113 -14.05 0.28 -25.13
C ASN A 113 -14.96 1.08 -24.17
N ASP A 114 -15.78 0.39 -23.38
CA ASP A 114 -16.66 1.03 -22.39
C ASP A 114 -15.98 1.14 -21.03
N GLU A 115 -15.87 2.36 -20.52
CA GLU A 115 -15.20 2.64 -19.25
C GLU A 115 -15.87 1.97 -18.06
N HIS A 116 -17.20 1.85 -18.06
CA HIS A 116 -17.93 1.21 -16.98
C HIS A 116 -17.65 -0.30 -16.95
N VAL A 117 -17.64 -0.97 -18.10
CA VAL A 117 -17.22 -2.37 -18.22
C VAL A 117 -15.77 -2.55 -17.81
N MET A 118 -14.84 -1.73 -18.32
CA MET A 118 -13.41 -1.83 -17.97
C MET A 118 -13.18 -1.64 -16.47
N SER A 119 -13.80 -0.63 -15.86
CA SER A 119 -13.67 -0.32 -14.43
C SER A 119 -14.18 -1.47 -13.56
N ASN A 120 -15.38 -2.01 -13.86
CA ASN A 120 -15.92 -3.15 -13.10
C ASN A 120 -15.12 -4.44 -13.34
N ALA A 121 -14.55 -4.64 -14.53
CA ALA A 121 -13.68 -5.78 -14.81
C ALA A 121 -12.38 -5.71 -14.00
N CYS A 122 -11.74 -4.54 -13.97
CA CYS A 122 -10.58 -4.30 -13.11
C CYS A 122 -10.94 -4.49 -11.64
N TRP A 123 -12.07 -3.96 -11.19
CA TRP A 123 -12.54 -4.16 -9.81
C TRP A 123 -12.75 -5.64 -9.47
N GLY A 124 -13.38 -6.42 -10.36
CA GLY A 124 -13.53 -7.86 -10.19
C GLY A 124 -12.18 -8.58 -10.05
N LEU A 125 -11.20 -8.25 -10.91
CA LEU A 125 -9.83 -8.79 -10.81
C LEU A 125 -9.16 -8.40 -9.49
N SER A 126 -9.30 -7.13 -9.07
CA SER A 126 -8.77 -6.62 -7.80
C SER A 126 -9.30 -7.41 -6.60
N LEU A 127 -10.58 -7.78 -6.62
CA LEU A 127 -11.22 -8.54 -5.54
C LEU A 127 -10.75 -10.00 -5.48
N LEU A 128 -10.42 -10.59 -6.64
CA LEU A 128 -9.87 -11.94 -6.71
C LEU A 128 -8.46 -12.02 -6.11
N CYS A 129 -7.66 -10.96 -6.17
CA CYS A 129 -6.33 -10.91 -5.56
C CYS A 129 -6.28 -10.22 -4.18
N ASP A 130 -7.30 -9.47 -3.74
CA ASP A 130 -7.28 -8.79 -2.44
C ASP A 130 -7.31 -9.77 -1.26
N GLY A 131 -6.21 -9.84 -0.49
CA GLY A 131 -6.07 -10.80 0.59
C GLY A 131 -5.99 -12.25 0.10
N GLY A 132 -5.59 -12.44 -1.16
CA GLY A 132 -5.32 -13.73 -1.78
C GLY A 132 -4.07 -14.41 -1.25
N LYS A 133 -4.08 -15.75 -1.31
CA LYS A 133 -2.82 -16.51 -1.27
C LYS A 133 -2.05 -16.27 -2.58
N ASN A 134 -0.75 -16.52 -2.59
CA ASN A 134 0.06 -16.37 -3.81
C ASN A 134 -0.51 -17.16 -5.00
N ASP A 135 -1.07 -18.36 -4.79
CA ASP A 135 -1.70 -19.15 -5.86
C ASP A 135 -2.91 -18.45 -6.53
N GLU A 136 -3.66 -17.66 -5.76
CA GLU A 136 -4.82 -16.92 -6.28
C GLU A 136 -4.37 -15.69 -7.07
N ILE A 137 -3.33 -14.99 -6.60
CA ILE A 137 -2.66 -13.93 -7.36
C ILE A 137 -2.06 -14.51 -8.65
N GLN A 138 -1.44 -15.69 -8.56
CA GLN A 138 -0.85 -16.39 -9.69
C GLN A 138 -1.90 -16.74 -10.75
N ALA A 139 -3.08 -17.22 -10.34
CA ALA A 139 -4.18 -17.48 -11.26
C ALA A 139 -4.66 -16.21 -11.99
N VAL A 140 -4.65 -15.04 -11.34
CA VAL A 140 -4.92 -13.76 -12.00
C VAL A 140 -3.84 -13.42 -13.02
N ILE A 141 -2.55 -13.60 -12.68
CA ILE A 141 -1.42 -13.39 -13.60
C ILE A 141 -1.53 -14.31 -14.83
N GLU A 142 -1.81 -15.60 -14.61
CA GLU A 142 -1.95 -16.62 -15.65
C GLU A 142 -3.15 -16.39 -16.57
N ALA A 143 -4.15 -15.62 -16.12
CA ALA A 143 -5.24 -15.14 -16.97
C ALA A 143 -4.78 -14.09 -18.01
N GLY A 144 -3.51 -13.66 -17.98
CA GLY A 144 -2.91 -12.80 -19.00
C GLY A 144 -3.27 -11.32 -18.88
N VAL A 145 -3.77 -10.88 -17.73
CA VAL A 145 -4.34 -9.52 -17.57
C VAL A 145 -3.30 -8.42 -17.32
N CYS A 146 -2.12 -8.76 -16.80
CA CYS A 146 -1.14 -7.77 -16.31
C CYS A 146 -0.69 -6.74 -17.36
N PRO A 147 -0.32 -7.12 -18.61
CA PRO A 147 0.08 -6.12 -19.60
C PRO A 147 -1.01 -5.10 -19.89
N ARG A 148 -2.28 -5.54 -19.92
CA ARG A 148 -3.42 -4.66 -20.11
C ARG A 148 -3.67 -3.78 -18.89
N LEU A 149 -3.64 -4.34 -17.68
CA LEU A 149 -3.80 -3.58 -16.43
C LEU A 149 -2.75 -2.48 -16.29
N VAL A 150 -1.49 -2.78 -16.61
CA VAL A 150 -0.41 -1.78 -16.60
C VAL A 150 -0.68 -0.67 -17.61
N LYS A 151 -1.11 -0.99 -18.84
CA LYS A 151 -1.50 0.03 -19.82
C LYS A 151 -2.67 0.90 -19.35
N LEU A 152 -3.59 0.35 -18.56
CA LEU A 152 -4.72 1.11 -17.99
C LEU A 152 -4.29 2.11 -16.89
N LEU A 153 -3.06 2.04 -16.39
CA LEU A 153 -2.49 3.07 -15.50
C LEU A 153 -2.29 4.42 -16.20
N GLY A 154 -2.31 4.44 -17.54
CA GLY A 154 -2.32 5.67 -18.35
C GLY A 154 -3.71 6.04 -18.89
N HIS A 155 -4.79 5.42 -18.40
CA HIS A 155 -6.14 5.67 -18.93
C HIS A 155 -6.69 7.04 -18.47
N PRO A 156 -7.34 7.85 -19.35
CA PRO A 156 -7.83 9.17 -18.98
C PRO A 156 -8.95 9.14 -17.93
N SER A 157 -9.79 8.10 -17.97
CA SER A 157 -10.85 7.90 -16.97
C SER A 157 -10.29 7.56 -15.60
N GLN A 158 -10.56 8.44 -14.64
CA GLN A 158 -10.15 8.26 -13.24
C GLN A 158 -10.74 7.00 -12.61
N SER A 159 -11.95 6.60 -13.02
CA SER A 159 -12.58 5.38 -12.54
C SER A 159 -11.77 4.15 -12.96
N VAL A 160 -11.45 4.03 -14.25
CA VAL A 160 -10.65 2.92 -14.80
C VAL A 160 -9.25 2.91 -14.20
N LEU A 161 -8.58 4.06 -14.15
CA LEU A 161 -7.25 4.22 -13.55
C LEU A 161 -7.22 3.73 -12.10
N THR A 162 -8.19 4.15 -11.29
CA THR A 162 -8.24 3.77 -9.86
C THR A 162 -8.39 2.26 -9.70
N GLN A 163 -9.29 1.61 -10.46
CA GLN A 163 -9.47 0.16 -10.35
C GLN A 163 -8.27 -0.63 -10.89
N ALA A 164 -7.59 -0.12 -11.93
CA ALA A 164 -6.35 -0.70 -12.43
C ALA A 164 -5.24 -0.60 -11.37
N LEU A 165 -5.08 0.55 -10.69
CA LEU A 165 -4.12 0.74 -9.60
C LEU A 165 -4.36 -0.24 -8.45
N HIS A 166 -5.62 -0.43 -8.03
CA HIS A 166 -5.95 -1.39 -6.98
C HIS A 166 -5.51 -2.81 -7.36
N THR A 167 -5.82 -3.22 -8.59
CA THR A 167 -5.47 -4.56 -9.08
C THR A 167 -3.97 -4.76 -9.16
N VAL A 168 -3.25 -3.79 -9.74
CA VAL A 168 -1.77 -3.84 -9.86
C VAL A 168 -1.12 -3.87 -8.48
N GLY A 169 -1.60 -3.07 -7.53
CA GLY A 169 -1.05 -3.06 -6.18
C GLY A 169 -1.34 -4.32 -5.38
N ASN A 170 -2.50 -4.94 -5.56
CA ASN A 170 -2.78 -6.25 -4.96
C ASN A 170 -1.89 -7.35 -5.54
N ILE A 171 -1.58 -7.30 -6.85
CA ILE A 171 -0.61 -8.24 -7.46
C ILE A 171 0.81 -7.97 -6.94
N ALA A 172 1.21 -6.70 -6.79
CA ALA A 172 2.54 -6.32 -6.29
C ALA A 172 2.76 -6.68 -4.80
N ARG A 173 1.71 -7.03 -4.06
CA ARG A 173 1.78 -7.58 -2.69
C ARG A 173 2.15 -9.07 -2.67
N GLY A 174 2.17 -9.72 -3.83
CA GLY A 174 2.56 -11.12 -3.99
C GLY A 174 4.03 -11.37 -3.68
N ASP A 175 4.52 -12.56 -4.03
CA ASP A 175 5.95 -12.86 -3.91
C ASP A 175 6.82 -12.12 -4.95
N TYR A 176 8.13 -12.30 -4.83
CA TYR A 176 9.10 -11.65 -5.70
C TYR A 176 8.89 -11.98 -7.19
N SER A 177 8.44 -13.18 -7.54
CA SER A 177 8.21 -13.53 -8.96
C SER A 177 7.01 -12.78 -9.53
N GLN A 178 5.95 -12.65 -8.74
CA GLN A 178 4.71 -11.98 -9.10
C GLN A 178 4.92 -10.46 -9.25
N THR A 179 5.63 -9.86 -8.29
CA THR A 179 5.98 -8.45 -8.33
C THR A 179 6.92 -8.12 -9.49
N LEU A 180 7.91 -8.99 -9.77
CA LEU A 180 8.79 -8.84 -10.92
C LEU A 180 8.04 -8.90 -12.25
N TYR A 181 7.01 -9.74 -12.36
CA TYR A 181 6.18 -9.81 -13.56
C TYR A 181 5.47 -8.48 -13.87
N ILE A 182 4.98 -7.78 -12.84
CA ILE A 182 4.39 -6.44 -12.99
C ILE A 182 5.42 -5.41 -13.45
N ILE A 183 6.65 -5.46 -12.89
CA ILE A 183 7.76 -4.60 -13.34
C ILE A 183 8.05 -4.85 -14.82
N ASN A 184 8.16 -6.12 -15.23
CA ASN A 184 8.43 -6.52 -16.61
C ASN A 184 7.31 -6.16 -17.59
N CYS A 185 6.07 -5.97 -17.10
CA CYS A 185 4.97 -5.43 -17.89
C CYS A 185 5.08 -3.91 -18.12
N GLY A 186 6.08 -3.24 -17.55
CA GLY A 186 6.33 -1.81 -17.73
C GLY A 186 5.58 -0.91 -16.75
N ALA A 187 5.33 -1.35 -15.52
CA ALA A 187 4.54 -0.57 -14.54
C ALA A 187 5.25 0.71 -14.07
N LEU A 188 6.57 0.69 -13.90
CA LEU A 188 7.32 1.77 -13.23
C LEU A 188 7.22 3.14 -13.94
N PRO A 189 7.34 3.24 -15.29
CA PRO A 189 7.17 4.52 -15.98
C PRO A 189 5.78 5.14 -15.79
N TYR A 190 4.72 4.31 -15.74
CA TYR A 190 3.37 4.81 -15.44
C TYR A 190 3.29 5.33 -14.01
N LEU A 191 3.82 4.59 -13.04
CA LEU A 191 3.84 5.02 -11.64
C LEU A 191 4.61 6.34 -11.48
N LEU A 192 5.73 6.51 -12.18
CA LEU A 192 6.50 7.75 -12.20
C LEU A 192 5.65 8.94 -12.67
N GLY A 193 4.98 8.80 -13.83
CA GLY A 193 4.07 9.82 -14.34
C GLY A 193 2.97 10.17 -13.33
N LEU A 194 2.38 9.16 -12.67
CA LEU A 194 1.35 9.38 -11.66
C LEU A 194 1.84 10.17 -10.43
N LEU A 195 3.12 10.03 -10.04
CA LEU A 195 3.71 10.79 -8.93
C LEU A 195 4.02 12.24 -9.31
N ILE A 196 4.58 12.46 -10.51
CA ILE A 196 5.08 13.77 -10.96
C ILE A 196 3.94 14.66 -11.47
N ASP A 197 3.02 14.09 -12.24
CA ASP A 197 1.94 14.85 -12.87
C ASP A 197 0.92 15.35 -11.84
N ASN A 198 0.08 16.31 -12.26
CA ASN A 198 -0.97 16.89 -11.42
C ASN A 198 -2.19 15.95 -11.30
N HIS A 199 -2.00 14.81 -10.64
CA HIS A 199 -3.06 13.87 -10.31
C HIS A 199 -3.66 14.13 -8.92
N LYS A 200 -4.89 13.63 -8.73
CA LYS A 200 -5.56 13.62 -7.42
C LYS A 200 -4.69 12.94 -6.37
N THR A 201 -4.75 13.47 -5.16
CA THR A 201 -4.01 12.98 -3.99
C THR A 201 -4.25 11.49 -3.72
N SER A 202 -5.47 11.00 -3.97
CA SER A 202 -5.80 9.57 -3.87
C SER A 202 -5.02 8.68 -4.86
N ILE A 203 -4.78 9.16 -6.08
CA ILE A 203 -4.02 8.44 -7.10
C ILE A 203 -2.55 8.37 -6.73
N LYS A 204 -1.97 9.50 -6.28
CA LYS A 204 -0.59 9.52 -5.77
C LYS A 204 -0.41 8.59 -4.58
N ASN A 205 -1.39 8.55 -3.68
CA ASN A 205 -1.39 7.61 -2.56
C ASN A 205 -1.32 6.14 -3.03
N TYR A 206 -2.16 5.75 -3.99
CA TYR A 206 -2.11 4.40 -4.55
C TYR A 206 -0.80 4.10 -5.27
N ALA A 207 -0.26 5.06 -6.03
CA ALA A 207 1.03 4.88 -6.68
C ALA A 207 2.16 4.67 -5.65
N CYS A 208 2.23 5.47 -4.58
CA CYS A 208 3.18 5.27 -3.48
C CYS A 208 3.00 3.90 -2.82
N TRP A 209 1.76 3.47 -2.59
CA TRP A 209 1.45 2.17 -2.01
C TRP A 209 1.90 0.99 -2.91
N ILE A 210 1.75 1.11 -4.23
CA ILE A 210 2.27 0.09 -5.16
C ILE A 210 3.80 0.05 -5.08
N ILE A 211 4.45 1.21 -5.08
CA ILE A 211 5.91 1.28 -5.03
C ILE A 211 6.44 0.75 -3.70
N SER A 212 5.74 0.96 -2.58
CA SER A 212 6.14 0.41 -1.28
C SER A 212 6.08 -1.12 -1.22
N ASN A 213 5.11 -1.74 -1.92
CA ASN A 213 5.09 -3.19 -2.10
C ASN A 213 6.24 -3.68 -2.99
N ILE A 214 6.60 -2.91 -4.04
CA ILE A 214 7.74 -3.24 -4.90
C ILE A 214 9.07 -3.14 -4.16
N THR A 215 9.27 -2.09 -3.35
CA THR A 215 10.52 -1.91 -2.58
C THR A 215 10.63 -2.82 -1.37
N ALA A 216 9.53 -3.47 -0.94
CA ALA A 216 9.56 -4.59 0.01
C ALA A 216 10.14 -5.89 -0.61
N GLY A 217 10.42 -5.85 -1.90
CA GLY A 217 11.01 -6.89 -2.70
C GLY A 217 12.50 -7.17 -2.44
N ASN A 218 13.13 -7.85 -3.39
CA ASN A 218 14.57 -8.10 -3.40
C ASN A 218 15.38 -6.90 -3.96
N ARG A 219 16.71 -7.02 -3.97
CA ARG A 219 17.64 -5.97 -4.40
C ARG A 219 17.45 -5.59 -5.87
N GLU A 220 17.10 -6.53 -6.73
CA GLU A 220 16.84 -6.31 -8.15
C GLU A 220 15.56 -5.48 -8.35
N GLN A 221 14.53 -5.73 -7.54
CA GLN A 221 13.28 -4.95 -7.55
C GLN A 221 13.49 -3.53 -7.03
N ILE A 222 14.28 -3.37 -5.96
CA ILE A 222 14.70 -2.05 -5.48
C ILE A 222 15.51 -1.32 -6.56
N GLN A 223 16.43 -2.02 -7.24
CA GLN A 223 17.21 -1.44 -8.33
C GLN A 223 16.32 -0.96 -9.47
N ALA A 224 15.30 -1.73 -9.86
CA ALA A 224 14.36 -1.30 -10.89
C ALA A 224 13.63 0.01 -10.52
N VAL A 225 13.27 0.20 -9.24
CA VAL A 225 12.67 1.46 -8.75
C VAL A 225 13.66 2.63 -8.83
N ILE A 226 14.92 2.40 -8.50
CA ILE A 226 16.01 3.38 -8.63
C ILE A 226 16.22 3.76 -10.10
N ASP A 227 16.39 2.78 -10.98
CA ASP A 227 16.65 2.97 -12.41
C ASP A 227 15.48 3.67 -13.12
N ALA A 228 14.25 3.48 -12.61
CA ALA A 228 13.06 4.18 -13.09
C ALA A 228 12.95 5.64 -12.58
N GLY A 229 13.89 6.13 -11.76
CA GLY A 229 13.90 7.50 -11.25
C GLY A 229 12.78 7.81 -10.26
N LEU A 230 12.26 6.80 -9.55
CA LEU A 230 11.13 6.96 -8.63
C LEU A 230 11.53 7.54 -7.26
N ILE A 231 12.80 7.45 -6.87
CA ILE A 231 13.26 7.85 -5.54
C ILE A 231 13.09 9.35 -5.30
N GLY A 232 13.56 10.22 -6.18
CA GLY A 232 13.42 11.67 -6.04
C GLY A 232 11.96 12.13 -5.86
N PRO A 233 11.02 11.71 -6.73
CA PRO A 233 9.59 11.98 -6.55
C PRO A 233 9.01 11.45 -5.22
N LEU A 234 9.42 10.26 -4.78
CA LEU A 234 9.01 9.72 -3.48
C LEU A 234 9.53 10.55 -2.31
N VAL A 235 10.80 10.97 -2.34
CA VAL A 235 11.41 11.83 -1.33
C VAL A 235 10.70 13.20 -1.29
N ASN A 236 10.39 13.77 -2.46
CA ASN A 236 9.62 15.02 -2.53
C ASN A 236 8.22 14.87 -1.90
N LEU A 237 7.52 13.77 -2.17
CA LEU A 237 6.22 13.49 -1.54
C LEU A 237 6.35 13.26 -0.04
N LEU A 238 7.40 12.57 0.40
CA LEU A 238 7.71 12.36 1.82
C LEU A 238 7.89 13.70 2.57
N GLN A 239 8.53 14.68 1.95
CA GLN A 239 8.72 16.02 2.53
C GLN A 239 7.45 16.87 2.47
N ASN A 240 6.76 16.89 1.33
CA ASN A 240 5.83 17.98 0.98
C ASN A 240 4.36 17.57 0.87
N ALA A 241 4.04 16.27 0.79
CA ALA A 241 2.66 15.81 0.60
C ALA A 241 1.83 15.87 1.89
N VAL A 242 0.53 15.63 1.76
CA VAL A 242 -0.35 15.42 2.93
C VAL A 242 0.00 14.13 3.66
N PHE A 243 -0.30 14.08 4.96
CA PHE A 243 0.21 13.03 5.87
C PHE A 243 -0.01 11.61 5.37
N TYR A 244 -1.20 11.25 4.87
CA TYR A 244 -1.44 9.88 4.41
C TYR A 244 -0.58 9.46 3.21
N ILE A 245 -0.23 10.39 2.30
CA ILE A 245 0.76 10.10 1.24
C ILE A 245 2.15 9.94 1.83
N LYS A 246 2.52 10.81 2.80
CA LYS A 246 3.82 10.71 3.48
C LYS A 246 4.00 9.34 4.12
N LYS A 247 2.93 8.75 4.67
CA LYS A 247 2.95 7.39 5.23
C LYS A 247 3.40 6.36 4.19
N GLU A 248 2.77 6.34 3.02
CA GLU A 248 3.11 5.39 1.95
C GLU A 248 4.51 5.64 1.38
N ALA A 249 4.91 6.91 1.22
CA ALA A 249 6.27 7.25 0.81
C ALA A 249 7.31 6.82 1.86
N ALA A 250 7.01 6.95 3.15
CA ALA A 250 7.89 6.52 4.24
C ALA A 250 8.07 5.00 4.23
N TRP A 251 6.99 4.24 4.00
CA TRP A 251 7.07 2.80 3.78
C TRP A 251 7.94 2.45 2.58
N ALA A 252 7.76 3.13 1.45
CA ALA A 252 8.55 2.86 0.24
C ALA A 252 10.05 3.05 0.47
N ILE A 253 10.46 4.16 1.08
CA ILE A 253 11.86 4.46 1.39
C ILE A 253 12.40 3.52 2.47
N SER A 254 11.62 3.24 3.53
CA SER A 254 12.06 2.32 4.60
C SER A 254 12.23 0.89 4.11
N ASN A 255 11.37 0.40 3.22
CA ASN A 255 11.50 -0.94 2.65
C ASN A 255 12.78 -1.02 1.79
N ALA A 256 13.05 0.02 1.00
CA ALA A 256 14.26 0.10 0.20
C ALA A 256 15.54 0.13 1.06
N THR A 257 15.55 0.81 2.22
CA THR A 257 16.71 0.79 3.14
C THR A 257 16.85 -0.55 3.87
N PHE A 258 15.77 -1.31 4.05
CA PHE A 258 15.81 -2.61 4.71
C PHE A 258 16.33 -3.72 3.79
N GLY A 259 15.86 -3.78 2.53
CA GLY A 259 16.26 -4.81 1.56
C GLY A 259 17.46 -4.44 0.69
N GLY A 260 17.84 -3.15 0.65
CA GLY A 260 18.83 -2.60 -0.26
C GLY A 260 20.28 -2.99 0.06
N THR A 261 21.14 -2.87 -0.95
CA THR A 261 22.60 -2.89 -0.79
C THR A 261 23.11 -1.56 -0.23
N HIS A 262 24.37 -1.51 0.21
CA HIS A 262 25.01 -0.26 0.62
C HIS A 262 24.92 0.80 -0.48
N GLU A 263 25.30 0.47 -1.72
CA GLU A 263 25.22 1.39 -2.88
C GLU A 263 23.81 1.93 -3.13
N GLN A 264 22.80 1.08 -3.00
CA GLN A 264 21.40 1.50 -3.15
C GLN A 264 21.00 2.47 -2.03
N ILE A 265 21.39 2.20 -0.78
CA ILE A 265 21.12 3.09 0.36
C ILE A 265 21.83 4.43 0.17
N LYS A 266 23.07 4.44 -0.33
CA LYS A 266 23.76 5.68 -0.70
C LYS A 266 22.99 6.47 -1.76
N TYR A 267 22.43 5.79 -2.76
CA TYR A 267 21.59 6.46 -3.75
C TYR A 267 20.36 7.12 -3.11
N LEU A 268 19.69 6.43 -2.17
CA LEU A 268 18.55 7.02 -1.43
C LEU A 268 18.96 8.26 -0.63
N GLU A 269 20.15 8.23 -0.02
CA GLU A 269 20.72 9.37 0.71
C GLU A 269 21.01 10.55 -0.22
N ARG A 270 21.67 10.31 -1.38
CA ARG A 270 21.95 11.33 -2.39
C ARG A 270 20.69 12.03 -2.92
N GLU A 271 19.56 11.32 -2.95
CA GLU A 271 18.25 11.88 -3.30
C GLU A 271 17.60 12.69 -2.16
N GLY A 272 18.24 12.76 -0.98
CA GLY A 272 17.84 13.60 0.14
C GLY A 272 16.84 12.97 1.10
N CYS A 273 16.80 11.64 1.24
CA CYS A 273 15.76 10.98 2.04
C CYS A 273 15.87 11.19 3.57
N ILE A 274 17.05 11.55 4.10
CA ILE A 274 17.30 11.67 5.55
C ILE A 274 16.41 12.74 6.20
N LYS A 275 16.40 13.96 5.65
CA LYS A 275 15.66 15.09 6.24
C LYS A 275 14.16 14.82 6.38
N PRO A 276 13.45 14.33 5.34
CA PRO A 276 12.04 13.95 5.47
C PRO A 276 11.78 12.83 6.49
N LEU A 277 12.67 11.82 6.57
CA LEU A 277 12.57 10.75 7.57
C LEU A 277 12.72 11.30 8.99
N CYS A 278 13.68 12.20 9.22
CA CYS A 278 13.85 12.88 10.50
C CYS A 278 12.63 13.75 10.86
N ASP A 279 12.00 14.41 9.90
CA ASP A 279 10.80 15.23 10.16
C ASP A 279 9.59 14.38 10.60
N LEU A 280 9.46 13.15 10.10
CA LEU A 280 8.38 12.25 10.47
C LEU A 280 8.53 11.59 11.85
N LEU A 281 9.68 11.72 12.52
CA LEU A 281 9.86 11.27 13.90
C LEU A 281 8.95 11.98 14.91
N LEU A 282 8.40 13.15 14.54
CA LEU A 282 7.48 13.94 15.36
C LEU A 282 6.01 13.67 15.05
N CYS A 283 5.69 12.75 14.15
CA CYS A 283 4.30 12.48 13.78
C CYS A 283 3.57 11.67 14.87
N PRO A 284 2.25 11.82 15.00
CA PRO A 284 1.48 11.16 16.06
C PRO A 284 1.25 9.65 15.83
N ASP A 285 1.67 9.11 14.69
CA ASP A 285 1.47 7.70 14.34
C ASP A 285 2.71 6.88 14.75
N PRO A 286 2.63 6.06 15.82
CA PRO A 286 3.79 5.31 16.33
C PRO A 286 4.34 4.32 15.31
N GLN A 287 3.49 3.80 14.42
CA GLN A 287 3.93 2.87 13.38
C GLN A 287 4.86 3.58 12.40
N ILE A 288 4.54 4.82 12.02
CA ILE A 288 5.35 5.60 11.07
C ILE A 288 6.63 6.11 11.72
N VAL A 289 6.60 6.50 13.00
CA VAL A 289 7.81 6.81 13.76
C VAL A 289 8.75 5.61 13.79
N THR A 290 8.21 4.41 14.05
CA THR A 290 9.00 3.16 14.07
C THR A 290 9.60 2.84 12.69
N VAL A 291 8.83 3.02 11.62
CA VAL A 291 9.30 2.87 10.23
C VAL A 291 10.46 3.84 9.93
N CYS A 292 10.31 5.12 10.29
CA CYS A 292 11.36 6.11 10.06
C CYS A 292 12.62 5.84 10.90
N LEU A 293 12.48 5.42 12.17
CA LEU A 293 13.61 5.02 13.01
C LEU A 293 14.36 3.81 12.41
N LYS A 294 13.63 2.80 11.91
CA LYS A 294 14.24 1.63 11.25
C LYS A 294 14.99 2.04 9.98
N ALA A 295 14.41 2.94 9.17
CA ALA A 295 15.08 3.46 7.98
C ALA A 295 16.35 4.24 8.31
N LEU A 296 16.30 5.15 9.29
CA LEU A 296 17.46 5.92 9.75
C LEU A 296 18.56 5.02 10.33
N GLU A 297 18.19 4.00 11.11
CA GLU A 297 19.16 3.02 11.63
C GLU A 297 19.89 2.29 10.48
N ASN A 298 19.17 1.86 9.44
CA ASN A 298 19.80 1.20 8.30
C ASN A 298 20.74 2.13 7.52
N ILE A 299 20.37 3.40 7.37
CA ILE A 299 21.24 4.41 6.77
C ILE A 299 22.51 4.58 7.63
N LEU A 300 22.36 4.76 8.95
CA LEU A 300 23.49 4.92 9.87
C LEU A 300 24.45 3.73 9.86
N LYS A 301 23.93 2.49 9.74
CA LYS A 301 24.74 1.27 9.57
C LYS A 301 25.64 1.35 8.35
N VAL A 302 25.12 1.82 7.21
CA VAL A 302 25.93 1.99 6.00
C VAL A 302 27.01 3.04 6.22
N GLY A 303 26.66 4.17 6.84
CA GLY A 303 27.63 5.22 7.17
C GLY A 303 28.76 4.74 8.10
N GLU A 304 28.44 3.83 9.03
CA GLU A 304 29.44 3.25 9.93
C GLU A 304 30.36 2.25 9.21
N ALA A 305 29.81 1.50 8.24
CA ALA A 305 30.61 0.62 7.40
C ALA A 305 31.59 1.42 6.52
N GLU A 306 31.20 2.61 6.05
CA GLU A 306 32.02 3.45 5.15
C GLU A 306 33.05 4.32 5.88
N LYS A 307 32.79 4.64 7.15
CA LYS A 307 33.73 5.32 8.06
C LYS A 307 35.15 4.73 8.03
N ASN A 308 35.26 3.43 7.73
CA ASN A 308 36.51 2.67 7.72
C ASN A 308 37.22 2.59 6.35
N THR A 309 36.73 3.29 5.31
CA THR A 309 37.17 3.05 3.92
C THR A 309 37.84 4.23 3.20
N ASP A 310 37.73 5.47 3.70
CA ASP A 310 38.37 6.65 3.10
C ASP A 310 39.31 7.35 4.12
N THR A 311 40.62 7.28 3.87
CA THR A 311 41.69 7.65 4.83
C THR A 311 41.99 9.15 4.95
N ASP A 312 41.26 10.04 4.29
CA ASP A 312 41.59 11.49 4.26
C ASP A 312 40.54 12.42 4.90
N ILE A 313 39.38 11.90 5.30
CA ILE A 313 38.34 12.63 6.01
C ILE A 313 38.12 11.84 7.30
N GLY A 314 38.34 12.48 8.45
CA GLY A 314 38.46 11.79 9.74
C GLY A 314 37.36 10.76 10.05
N ASP A 315 37.66 9.89 11.01
CA ASP A 315 36.85 8.77 11.52
C ASP A 315 35.43 9.19 11.97
N VAL A 316 34.57 9.58 11.03
CA VAL A 316 33.27 10.17 11.29
C VAL A 316 32.24 9.61 10.31
N ASN A 317 31.17 9.06 10.87
CA ASN A 317 30.00 8.63 10.13
C ASN A 317 29.30 9.85 9.49
N GLN A 318 29.44 10.03 8.17
CA GLN A 318 28.87 11.17 7.44
C GLN A 318 27.33 11.20 7.54
N TYR A 319 26.69 10.04 7.58
CA TYR A 319 25.24 9.98 7.70
C TYR A 319 24.74 10.38 9.08
N ALA A 320 25.52 10.12 10.13
CA ALA A 320 25.24 10.68 11.46
C ALA A 320 25.29 12.21 11.44
N GLN A 321 26.23 12.83 10.71
CA GLN A 321 26.28 14.29 10.55
C GLN A 321 25.06 14.82 9.80
N LEU A 322 24.66 14.18 8.69
CA LEU A 322 23.45 14.58 7.95
C LEU A 322 22.18 14.46 8.79
N VAL A 323 22.09 13.44 9.66
CA VAL A 323 21.00 13.31 10.64
C VAL A 323 21.03 14.45 11.65
N GLU A 324 22.21 14.86 12.15
CA GLU A 324 22.36 16.03 13.04
C GLU A 324 21.92 17.34 12.35
N GLU A 325 22.39 17.58 11.13
CA GLU A 325 22.03 18.76 10.32
C GLU A 325 20.52 18.83 10.05
N ALA A 326 19.87 17.67 9.89
CA ALA A 326 18.42 17.54 9.75
C ALA A 326 17.64 17.70 11.06
N LYS A 327 18.31 18.04 12.18
CA LYS A 327 17.77 18.04 13.54
C LYS A 327 17.18 16.68 13.95
N GLY A 328 17.68 15.61 13.37
CA GLY A 328 17.24 14.24 13.63
C GLY A 328 17.73 13.75 14.98
N LEU A 329 18.96 14.09 15.39
CA LEU A 329 19.54 13.69 16.68
C LEU A 329 18.65 14.14 17.86
N GLU A 330 18.34 15.44 17.95
CA GLU A 330 17.45 15.99 18.99
C GLU A 330 16.07 15.30 19.01
N LYS A 331 15.52 14.98 17.83
CA LYS A 331 14.24 14.26 17.73
C LYS A 331 14.37 12.82 18.25
N ILE A 332 15.45 12.12 17.94
CA ILE A 332 15.71 10.76 18.44
C ILE A 332 15.91 10.78 19.96
N GLU A 333 16.63 11.77 20.50
CA GLU A 333 16.77 11.97 21.96
C GLU A 333 15.41 12.18 22.64
N ASN A 334 14.54 13.00 22.06
CA ASN A 334 13.20 13.22 22.57
C ASN A 334 12.34 11.93 22.59
N LEU A 335 12.57 11.01 21.65
CA LEU A 335 11.87 9.72 21.59
C LEU A 335 12.25 8.76 22.73
N GLN A 336 13.31 9.03 23.49
CA GLN A 336 13.60 8.31 24.74
C GLN A 336 12.53 8.55 25.81
N ARG A 337 11.66 9.55 25.66
CA ARG A 337 10.54 9.79 26.58
C ARG A 337 9.19 9.37 26.00
N HIS A 338 9.19 8.65 24.89
CA HIS A 338 7.96 8.25 24.19
C HIS A 338 7.24 7.11 24.94
N ASP A 339 5.91 7.17 25.05
CA ASP A 339 5.09 6.18 25.79
C ASP A 339 5.15 4.77 25.18
N ASN A 340 5.34 4.68 23.87
CA ASN A 340 5.54 3.41 23.17
C ASN A 340 6.94 2.84 23.46
N TYR A 341 6.98 1.68 24.12
CA TYR A 341 8.20 1.00 24.51
C TYR A 341 9.13 0.62 23.33
N GLU A 342 8.60 0.19 22.17
CA GLU A 342 9.43 -0.16 21.00
C GLU A 342 10.17 1.07 20.47
N ILE A 343 9.50 2.24 20.46
CA ILE A 343 10.09 3.51 20.03
C ILE A 343 11.16 3.97 21.03
N HIS A 344 10.86 3.91 22.32
CA HIS A 344 11.81 4.22 23.39
C HIS A 344 13.08 3.36 23.29
N GLU A 345 12.92 2.03 23.25
CA GLU A 345 14.05 1.09 23.21
C GLU A 345 14.89 1.29 21.93
N LYS A 346 14.24 1.43 20.77
CA LYS A 346 14.94 1.60 19.50
C LYS A 346 15.69 2.94 19.43
N SER A 347 15.11 4.03 19.91
CA SER A 347 15.77 5.33 19.95
C SER A 347 17.00 5.30 20.88
N ALA A 348 16.87 4.71 22.07
CA ALA A 348 17.99 4.53 23.00
C ALA A 348 19.14 3.73 22.36
N LYS A 349 18.82 2.61 21.71
CA LYS A 349 19.83 1.78 21.01
C LYS A 349 20.54 2.53 19.89
N ILE A 350 19.82 3.32 19.10
CA ILE A 350 20.41 4.13 18.02
C ILE A 350 21.40 5.15 18.59
N LEU A 351 21.02 5.85 19.67
CA LEU A 351 21.89 6.84 20.32
C LEU A 351 23.15 6.19 20.91
N GLU A 352 22.99 5.07 21.61
CA GLU A 352 24.11 4.31 22.18
C GLU A 352 25.08 3.82 21.09
N THR A 353 24.56 3.39 19.94
CA THR A 353 25.39 2.80 18.87
C THR A 353 26.17 3.85 18.09
N TYR A 354 25.56 4.98 17.71
CA TYR A 354 26.16 5.91 16.74
C TYR A 354 26.59 7.26 17.34
N TRP A 355 26.18 7.57 18.58
CA TRP A 355 26.47 8.86 19.23
C TRP A 355 27.10 8.73 20.63
N CYS A 356 27.24 7.53 21.19
CA CYS A 356 27.94 7.35 22.46
C CYS A 356 29.43 7.70 22.32
N GLY A 357 29.93 8.61 23.18
CA GLY A 357 31.34 9.01 23.22
C GLY A 357 31.69 10.31 22.47
N ARG A 358 30.75 10.97 21.77
CA ARG A 358 30.96 12.35 21.31
C ARG A 358 30.81 13.30 22.48
N VAL A 359 31.91 13.96 22.88
CA VAL A 359 31.85 15.07 23.84
C VAL A 359 31.04 16.19 23.19
N VAL A 360 29.77 16.31 23.57
CA VAL A 360 29.00 17.52 23.31
C VAL A 360 29.73 18.62 24.07
N GLY A 361 30.41 19.52 23.35
CA GLY A 361 31.04 20.69 23.95
C GLY A 361 30.03 21.45 24.83
N PRO A 362 30.49 22.13 25.89
CA PRO A 362 29.61 22.68 26.91
C PRO A 362 28.50 23.52 26.28
N GLN A 363 27.25 23.14 26.52
CA GLN A 363 26.09 23.96 26.20
C GLN A 363 26.24 25.28 26.99
N PRO A 364 26.29 26.45 26.33
CA PRO A 364 26.35 27.72 27.04
C PRO A 364 24.96 27.98 27.63
N GLY A 365 24.77 27.73 28.93
CA GLY A 365 23.54 28.15 29.60
C GLY A 365 23.14 27.53 30.93
N LEU A 366 23.82 26.49 31.44
CA LEU A 366 23.47 25.93 32.76
C LEU A 366 24.50 26.35 33.82
N LEU A 367 24.28 27.55 34.37
CA LEU A 367 24.85 27.93 35.66
C LEU A 367 24.26 26.98 36.72
N TYR A 368 25.09 26.07 37.22
CA TYR A 368 24.81 25.32 38.43
C TYR A 368 24.65 26.30 39.60
N ALA A 369 23.45 26.38 40.16
CA ALA A 369 23.25 26.94 41.49
C ALA A 369 23.91 26.00 42.49
N GLY A 370 25.07 26.40 43.01
CA GLY A 370 25.71 25.74 44.15
C GLY A 370 24.88 25.98 45.40
N ASN A 371 24.52 24.90 46.09
CA ASN A 371 24.02 24.97 47.45
C ASN A 371 25.20 25.34 48.36
N GLU A 372 25.13 26.51 49.01
CA GLU A 372 25.94 26.84 50.17
C GLU A 372 25.46 25.99 51.36
N GLU A 373 26.33 25.10 51.84
CA GLU A 373 26.16 24.39 53.11
C GLU A 373 26.44 25.37 54.26
N ASN A 374 25.47 25.50 55.17
CA ASN A 374 25.62 26.20 56.44
C ASN A 374 26.51 25.38 57.39
N GLU A 375 27.72 25.85 57.65
CA GLU A 375 28.52 25.51 58.83
C GLU A 375 28.36 26.64 59.87
N GLU A 376 27.67 26.37 60.98
CA GLU A 376 27.79 27.09 62.27
C GLU A 376 27.28 26.13 63.36
N GLU A 377 28.20 25.48 64.07
CA GLU A 377 28.64 25.82 65.44
C GLU A 377 27.87 25.01 66.50
N ASP A 378 28.54 24.00 67.06
CA ASP A 378 28.29 23.55 68.44
C ASP A 378 29.59 22.95 69.02
N ALA A 379 30.42 23.85 69.54
CA ALA A 379 31.47 23.53 70.48
C ALA A 379 31.21 24.35 71.74
N LEU A 380 30.89 23.68 72.86
CA LEU A 380 31.31 24.10 74.19
C LEU A 380 31.01 22.98 75.20
N GLY A 381 32.09 22.35 75.66
CA GLY A 381 32.12 21.59 76.89
C GLY A 381 32.68 22.45 78.04
N VAL A 382 32.06 22.28 79.22
CA VAL A 382 32.67 22.32 80.56
C VAL A 382 33.28 23.66 81.02
N MET A 383 32.50 24.47 81.73
CA MET A 383 32.61 24.69 83.19
C MET A 383 31.45 25.51 83.73
#